data_AF-A0AA88YV58-F1
#
_entry.id   AF-A0AA88YV58-F1
#
_cell.length_a   1.000
_cell.length_b   1.000
_cell.length_c   1.000
_cell.angle_alpha   90.00
_cell.angle_beta   90.00
_cell.angle_gamma   90.00
#
_symmetry.space_group_name_H-M   'P 1'
#
loop_
_entity.id
_entity.type
_entity.pdbx_description
1 polymer ?
#
loop_
_entity_poly.entity_id
_entity_poly.type
_entity_poly.pdbx_seq_one_letter_code
_entity_poly.pdbx_strand_id
1 'polypeptide(L)'
;MGSLFGLFRIQSYFPLVQESDVKESSHNCSPIRRNREEEEEEELERTKKVYSMYSRKPAEEVKQTFIDLKVDYVILEDSWCTRRSKPGCGMAEIWDIEDEKNRNVETPLCTRLRKNPSPQFSRVFRNEVYDVLKVSKW
;
A
#
# COMPACT_ATOMS: atom_id res chain seq x y z
N MET A 1 -19.71 27.78 23.15
CA MET A 1 -18.87 26.81 23.90
C MET A 1 -18.94 25.49 23.16
N GLY A 2 -17.80 24.90 22.77
CA GLY A 2 -17.74 23.60 22.07
C GLY A 2 -18.34 23.58 20.65
N SER A 3 -17.96 22.65 19.78
CA SER A 3 -16.69 21.91 19.74
C SER A 3 -16.36 21.51 18.29
N LEU A 4 -15.14 21.01 18.06
CA LEU A 4 -14.57 20.76 16.74
C LEU A 4 -15.42 19.82 15.87
N PHE A 5 -16.06 20.34 14.82
CA PHE A 5 -16.26 19.57 13.59
C PHE A 5 -14.95 19.52 12.79
N GLY A 6 -13.98 18.80 13.36
CA GLY A 6 -12.74 18.43 12.69
C GLY A 6 -13.00 17.36 11.63
N LEU A 7 -13.73 17.72 10.58
CA LEU A 7 -13.92 16.89 9.41
C LEU A 7 -12.55 16.62 8.78
N PHE A 8 -12.02 15.42 9.02
CA PHE A 8 -10.78 14.95 8.42
C PHE A 8 -10.89 15.10 6.90
N ARG A 9 -9.83 15.62 6.28
CA ARG A 9 -9.78 15.99 4.86
C ARG A 9 -9.60 14.75 3.97
N ILE A 10 -10.51 13.77 4.09
CA ILE A 10 -10.53 12.51 3.35
C ILE A 10 -11.22 12.69 1.99
N GLN A 11 -10.81 13.75 1.28
CA GLN A 11 -11.17 14.10 -0.10
C GLN A 11 -9.97 14.91 -0.65
N SER A 12 -9.45 14.64 -1.85
CA SER A 12 -10.10 13.98 -3.00
C SER A 12 -9.13 13.11 -3.83
N TYR A 13 -8.33 12.24 -3.19
CA TYR A 13 -7.42 11.30 -3.87
C TYR A 13 -7.54 9.87 -3.32
N PHE A 14 -8.71 9.27 -3.49
CA PHE A 14 -8.79 7.81 -3.65
C PHE A 14 -8.49 7.57 -5.15
N PRO A 15 -7.35 6.95 -5.51
CA PRO A 15 -6.96 6.86 -6.92
C PRO A 15 -7.90 5.92 -7.69
N LEU A 16 -8.00 6.11 -9.01
CA LEU A 16 -9.05 5.48 -9.83
C LEU A 16 -8.75 4.03 -10.25
N VAL A 17 -7.67 3.41 -9.76
CA VAL A 17 -7.61 1.95 -9.62
C VAL A 17 -8.20 1.62 -8.25
N GLN A 18 -9.36 0.99 -8.26
CA GLN A 18 -10.07 0.66 -7.04
C GLN A 18 -9.36 -0.46 -6.28
N GLU A 19 -9.67 -0.56 -4.98
CA GLU A 19 -9.23 -1.67 -4.14
C GLU A 19 -9.63 -3.05 -4.73
N SER A 20 -10.71 -3.08 -5.52
CA SER A 20 -11.16 -4.24 -6.30
C SER A 20 -10.15 -4.73 -7.32
N ASP A 21 -9.43 -3.86 -8.02
CA ASP A 21 -8.55 -4.25 -9.13
C ASP A 21 -7.31 -4.97 -8.60
N VAL A 22 -6.79 -4.48 -7.48
CA VAL A 22 -5.66 -5.12 -6.76
C VAL A 22 -6.13 -6.40 -6.04
N LYS A 23 -7.37 -6.43 -5.51
CA LYS A 23 -8.01 -7.66 -5.00
C LYS A 23 -8.18 -8.70 -6.11
N GLU A 24 -8.63 -8.30 -7.30
CA GLU A 24 -8.84 -9.20 -8.45
C GLU A 24 -7.50 -9.72 -8.98
N SER A 25 -6.49 -8.86 -9.13
CA SER A 25 -5.11 -9.25 -9.44
C SER A 25 -4.57 -10.30 -8.46
N SER A 26 -4.85 -10.18 -7.15
CA SER A 26 -4.47 -11.20 -6.15
C SER A 26 -5.29 -12.49 -6.23
N HIS A 27 -6.61 -12.40 -6.50
CA HIS A 27 -7.46 -13.58 -6.63
C HIS A 27 -7.18 -14.38 -7.92
N ASN A 28 -6.91 -13.69 -9.03
CA ASN A 28 -6.65 -14.26 -10.35
C ASN A 28 -5.17 -14.54 -10.63
N CYS A 29 -4.28 -14.16 -9.70
CA CYS A 29 -2.82 -14.37 -9.80
C CYS A 29 -2.20 -13.69 -11.05
N SER A 30 -2.64 -12.47 -11.36
CA SER A 30 -2.31 -11.72 -12.58
C SER A 30 -1.62 -10.37 -12.29
N PRO A 31 -0.87 -9.77 -13.24
CA PRO A 31 -0.29 -8.43 -13.08
C PRO A 31 -1.34 -7.34 -12.78
N ILE A 32 -0.91 -6.19 -12.24
CA ILE A 32 -1.84 -5.09 -11.89
C ILE A 32 -2.23 -4.32 -13.16
N ARG A 33 -3.47 -4.54 -13.62
CA ARG A 33 -4.09 -3.89 -14.78
C ARG A 33 -5.57 -3.60 -14.46
N ARG A 34 -6.10 -2.43 -14.84
CA ARG A 34 -7.57 -2.23 -14.92
C ARG A 34 -8.13 -3.01 -16.11
N ASN A 35 -9.41 -3.34 -16.05
CA ASN A 35 -10.11 -4.17 -17.05
C ASN A 35 -10.90 -3.32 -18.08
N ARG A 36 -10.45 -2.09 -18.36
CA ARG A 36 -11.06 -1.15 -19.31
C ARG A 36 -10.06 -0.77 -20.42
N GLU A 37 -10.54 -0.64 -21.65
CA GLU A 37 -9.70 -0.49 -22.85
C GLU A 37 -9.18 0.93 -23.11
N GLU A 38 -9.66 1.94 -22.37
CA GLU A 38 -9.21 3.33 -22.47
C GLU A 38 -9.04 3.93 -21.07
N GLU A 39 -7.78 4.11 -20.63
CA GLU A 39 -7.41 4.74 -19.36
C GLU A 39 -5.95 5.23 -19.38
N GLU A 40 -5.70 6.36 -18.72
CA GLU A 40 -4.41 7.06 -18.75
C GLU A 40 -3.36 6.35 -17.89
N GLU A 41 -2.16 6.10 -18.45
CA GLU A 41 -1.07 5.36 -17.79
C GLU A 41 -0.66 5.97 -16.44
N GLU A 42 -0.77 7.30 -16.31
CA GLU A 42 -0.44 8.05 -15.09
C GLU A 42 -1.27 7.61 -13.87
N GLU A 43 -2.54 7.23 -14.05
CA GLU A 43 -3.41 6.81 -12.95
C GLU A 43 -3.04 5.44 -12.40
N LEU A 44 -2.69 4.51 -13.30
CA LEU A 44 -2.20 3.19 -12.93
C LEU A 44 -0.86 3.34 -12.20
N GLU A 45 0.05 4.16 -12.72
CA GLU A 45 1.32 4.50 -12.09
C GLU A 45 1.16 5.15 -10.71
N ARG A 46 0.24 6.11 -10.56
CA ARG A 46 -0.08 6.73 -9.27
C ARG A 46 -0.59 5.70 -8.27
N THR A 47 -1.41 4.75 -8.71
CA THR A 47 -1.94 3.72 -7.81
C THR A 47 -0.89 2.68 -7.43
N LYS A 48 -0.06 2.23 -8.39
CA LYS A 48 1.11 1.39 -8.11
C LYS A 48 1.99 2.02 -7.03
N LYS A 49 2.24 3.34 -7.10
CA LYS A 49 2.99 4.08 -6.07
C LYS A 49 2.32 4.02 -4.68
N VAL A 50 0.99 4.10 -4.58
CA VAL A 50 0.25 3.94 -3.31
C VAL A 50 0.35 2.53 -2.74
N TYR A 51 0.11 1.49 -3.55
CA TYR A 51 0.11 0.09 -3.09
C TYR A 51 1.52 -0.51 -2.94
N SER A 52 2.56 0.21 -3.35
CA SER A 52 3.96 -0.20 -3.26
C SER A 52 4.42 -0.62 -1.85
N MET A 53 3.72 -0.23 -0.78
CA MET A 53 4.04 -0.68 0.58
C MET A 53 3.80 -2.17 0.85
N TYR A 54 3.01 -2.85 0.01
CA TYR A 54 2.81 -4.30 0.09
C TYR A 54 3.86 -5.09 -0.68
N SER A 55 4.69 -4.41 -1.49
CA SER A 55 5.84 -4.99 -2.17
C SER A 55 6.98 -5.34 -1.20
N ARG A 56 8.09 -5.81 -1.76
CA ARG A 56 9.34 -6.09 -1.05
C ARG A 56 10.29 -4.89 -0.91
N LYS A 57 9.97 -3.73 -1.49
CA LYS A 57 10.79 -2.49 -1.46
C LYS A 57 11.33 -2.12 -0.06
N PRO A 58 12.46 -1.39 0.02
CA PRO A 58 12.93 -0.83 1.28
C PRO A 58 11.99 0.27 1.79
N ALA A 59 11.90 0.41 3.13
CA ALA A 59 10.97 1.36 3.78
C ALA A 59 11.22 2.82 3.36
N GLU A 60 12.46 3.20 3.09
CA GLU A 60 12.84 4.56 2.71
C GLU A 60 12.34 4.95 1.31
N GLU A 61 12.38 4.02 0.35
CA GLU A 61 11.90 4.23 -1.03
C GLU A 61 10.37 4.46 -1.05
N VAL A 62 9.63 3.66 -0.27
CA VAL A 62 8.18 3.80 -0.12
C VAL A 62 7.81 5.06 0.68
N LYS A 63 8.58 5.40 1.73
CA LYS A 63 8.46 6.68 2.45
C LYS A 63 8.62 7.87 1.50
N GLN A 64 9.67 7.89 0.68
CA GLN A 64 9.89 8.99 -0.27
C GLN A 64 8.75 9.09 -1.28
N THR A 65 8.34 7.96 -1.87
CA THR A 65 7.17 7.86 -2.76
C THR A 65 5.91 8.46 -2.12
N PHE A 66 5.68 8.21 -0.82
CA PHE A 66 4.55 8.76 -0.07
C PHE A 66 4.70 10.26 0.27
N ILE A 67 5.91 10.75 0.49
CA ILE A 67 6.19 12.19 0.65
C ILE A 67 5.89 12.93 -0.67
N ASP A 68 6.34 12.39 -1.81
CA ASP A 68 6.12 12.96 -3.14
C ASP A 68 4.63 12.98 -3.52
N LEU A 69 3.90 11.89 -3.19
CA LEU A 69 2.44 11.81 -3.31
C LEU A 69 1.66 12.67 -2.28
N LYS A 70 2.36 13.33 -1.34
CA LYS A 70 1.83 14.16 -0.25
C LYS A 70 0.93 13.41 0.75
N VAL A 71 1.17 12.12 0.93
CA VAL A 71 0.48 11.27 1.93
C VAL A 71 0.96 11.62 3.34
N ASP A 72 0.04 11.67 4.31
CA ASP A 72 0.34 11.87 5.75
C ASP A 72 0.17 10.58 6.57
N TYR A 73 -0.85 9.79 6.24
CA TYR A 73 -1.23 8.56 6.95
C TYR A 73 -1.50 7.44 5.96
N VAL A 74 -1.25 6.21 6.41
CA VAL A 74 -1.38 4.99 5.62
C VAL A 74 -2.05 3.92 6.48
N ILE A 75 -2.94 3.12 5.88
CA ILE A 75 -3.73 2.09 6.57
C ILE A 75 -3.33 0.72 6.01
N LEU A 76 -2.98 -0.22 6.90
CA LEU A 76 -2.55 -1.58 6.58
C LEU A 76 -3.52 -2.61 7.14
N GLU A 77 -4.19 -3.36 6.29
CA GLU A 77 -4.93 -4.56 6.71
C GLU A 77 -3.98 -5.76 6.95
N ASP A 78 -4.22 -6.54 8.01
CA ASP A 78 -3.45 -7.77 8.31
C ASP A 78 -3.55 -8.80 7.19
N SER A 79 -4.76 -8.97 6.64
CA SER A 79 -5.10 -10.03 5.68
C SER A 79 -4.33 -9.94 4.36
N TRP A 80 -3.66 -8.82 4.09
CA TRP A 80 -2.81 -8.60 2.91
C TRP A 80 -1.32 -8.73 3.19
N CYS A 81 -0.92 -8.75 4.47
CA CYS A 81 0.46 -8.88 4.92
C CYS A 81 0.80 -10.29 5.42
N THR A 82 -0.16 -10.97 6.07
CA THR A 82 0.06 -12.26 6.74
C THR A 82 -0.51 -13.45 5.98
N ARG A 83 -1.57 -13.25 5.19
CA ARG A 83 -2.29 -14.32 4.51
C ARG A 83 -1.43 -14.97 3.43
N ARG A 84 -1.03 -16.22 3.68
CA ARG A 84 -0.50 -17.11 2.64
C ARG A 84 -1.65 -17.46 1.69
N SER A 85 -1.59 -16.91 0.48
CA SER A 85 -2.33 -17.34 -0.70
C SER A 85 -1.78 -18.68 -1.22
N LYS A 86 -2.27 -19.13 -2.38
CA LYS A 86 -1.47 -20.01 -3.25
C LYS A 86 -0.18 -19.28 -3.66
N PRO A 87 0.95 -19.98 -3.88
CA PRO A 87 2.16 -19.38 -4.43
C PRO A 87 1.90 -18.70 -5.79
N GLY A 88 2.43 -17.50 -5.98
CA GLY A 88 2.22 -16.66 -7.17
C GLY A 88 0.95 -15.82 -7.16
N CYS A 89 0.22 -15.75 -6.05
CA CYS A 89 -1.09 -15.07 -5.95
C CYS A 89 -1.18 -14.08 -4.76
N GLY A 90 -0.16 -14.02 -3.91
CA GLY A 90 -0.16 -13.15 -2.74
C GLY A 90 0.07 -11.70 -3.13
N MET A 91 -0.43 -10.76 -2.32
CA MET A 91 -0.27 -9.32 -2.58
C MET A 91 1.19 -8.94 -2.90
N ALA A 92 2.15 -9.50 -2.16
CA ALA A 92 3.58 -9.29 -2.40
C ALA A 92 4.12 -10.03 -3.65
N GLU A 93 3.51 -11.14 -4.06
CA GLU A 93 3.93 -11.95 -5.21
C GLU A 93 3.50 -11.30 -6.54
N ILE A 94 2.37 -10.60 -6.56
CA ILE A 94 1.99 -9.69 -7.66
C ILE A 94 3.10 -8.64 -7.86
N TRP A 95 3.58 -8.07 -6.75
CA TRP A 95 4.66 -7.10 -6.73
C TRP A 95 6.03 -7.66 -7.17
N ASP A 96 6.21 -8.98 -7.25
CA ASP A 96 7.44 -9.59 -7.75
C ASP A 96 7.52 -9.58 -9.29
N ILE A 97 6.38 -9.42 -9.95
CA ILE A 97 6.26 -9.21 -11.40
C ILE A 97 6.55 -7.74 -11.75
N GLU A 98 6.07 -6.81 -10.91
CA GLU A 98 6.23 -5.36 -11.07
C GLU A 98 7.59 -4.83 -10.58
N ASP A 99 8.25 -5.53 -9.64
CA ASP A 99 9.55 -5.17 -9.06
C ASP A 99 10.49 -6.39 -8.97
N GLU A 100 11.02 -6.80 -10.13
CA GLU A 100 11.98 -7.90 -10.21
C GLU A 100 13.23 -7.70 -9.35
N LYS A 101 13.62 -6.44 -9.08
CA LYS A 101 14.81 -6.08 -8.30
C LYS A 101 14.66 -6.47 -6.83
N ASN A 102 13.47 -6.26 -6.24
CA ASN A 102 13.23 -6.55 -4.83
C ASN A 102 12.62 -7.94 -4.58
N ARG A 103 12.24 -8.73 -5.61
CA ARG A 103 11.54 -10.02 -5.46
C ARG A 103 12.19 -11.05 -4.54
N ASN A 104 13.51 -11.00 -4.42
CA ASN A 104 14.30 -11.96 -3.63
C ASN A 104 14.28 -11.69 -2.10
N VAL A 105 13.68 -10.58 -1.63
CA VAL A 105 13.59 -10.28 -0.19
C VAL A 105 12.47 -11.11 0.45
N GLU A 106 12.80 -11.97 1.42
CA GLU A 106 11.83 -12.95 1.97
C GLU A 106 10.56 -12.33 2.60
N THR A 107 10.68 -11.19 3.29
CA THR A 107 9.56 -10.57 4.01
C THR A 107 9.11 -9.26 3.34
N PRO A 108 7.84 -9.12 2.91
CA PRO A 108 7.33 -7.87 2.33
C PRO A 108 7.35 -6.71 3.32
N LEU A 109 7.31 -5.49 2.81
CA LEU A 109 7.47 -4.27 3.62
C LEU A 109 6.35 -4.14 4.66
N CYS A 110 5.08 -4.32 4.28
CA CYS A 110 3.98 -4.17 5.23
C CYS A 110 4.07 -5.15 6.42
N THR A 111 4.58 -6.36 6.23
CA THR A 111 4.81 -7.34 7.32
C THR A 111 5.99 -6.95 8.22
N ARG A 112 6.99 -6.24 7.69
CA ARG A 112 8.03 -5.59 8.50
C ARG A 112 7.44 -4.43 9.32
N LEU A 113 6.65 -3.54 8.70
CA LEU A 113 6.00 -2.40 9.38
C LEU A 113 4.97 -2.84 10.45
N ARG A 114 4.20 -3.91 10.20
CA ARG A 114 3.29 -4.51 11.20
C ARG A 114 4.04 -5.05 12.43
N LYS A 115 5.33 -5.38 12.32
CA LYS A 115 6.20 -5.68 13.47
C LYS A 115 6.78 -4.40 14.06
N ASN A 116 7.63 -3.68 13.30
CA ASN A 116 8.22 -2.40 13.69
C ASN A 116 8.18 -1.41 12.50
N PRO A 117 7.45 -0.28 12.62
CA PRO A 117 7.37 0.73 11.57
C PRO A 117 8.52 1.78 11.61
N SER A 118 9.24 1.86 12.73
CA SER A 118 10.26 2.89 12.98
C SER A 118 11.58 2.60 12.23
N PRO A 119 12.30 3.61 11.72
CA PRO A 119 12.04 5.06 11.85
C PRO A 119 11.16 5.69 10.75
N GLN A 120 11.00 5.05 9.58
CA GLN A 120 10.33 5.65 8.43
C GLN A 120 8.83 5.94 8.64
N PHE A 121 8.21 5.24 9.58
CA PHE A 121 6.79 5.36 9.91
C PHE A 121 6.58 5.33 11.43
N SER A 122 5.55 6.02 11.91
CA SER A 122 5.12 6.00 13.30
C SER A 122 3.69 5.45 13.42
N ARG A 123 3.49 4.41 14.24
CA ARG A 123 2.16 3.83 14.50
C ARG A 123 1.33 4.80 15.34
N VAL A 124 0.17 5.19 14.83
CA VAL A 124 -0.79 6.08 15.54
C VAL A 124 -2.04 5.36 16.01
N PHE A 125 -2.41 4.24 15.38
CA PHE A 125 -3.49 3.36 15.84
C PHE A 125 -3.21 1.91 15.40
N ARG A 126 -3.75 0.94 16.14
CA ARG A 126 -3.80 -0.47 15.74
C ARG A 126 -5.02 -1.16 16.37
N ASN A 127 -5.66 -2.03 15.61
CA ASN A 127 -6.49 -3.11 16.14
C ASN A 127 -6.09 -4.45 15.49
N GLU A 128 -6.91 -5.49 15.60
CA GLU A 128 -6.63 -6.81 15.03
C GLU A 128 -6.53 -6.78 13.50
N VAL A 129 -7.41 -6.00 12.85
CA VAL A 129 -7.52 -5.90 11.40
C VAL A 129 -6.55 -4.85 10.83
N TYR A 130 -6.56 -3.63 11.37
CA TYR A 130 -5.88 -2.46 10.79
C TYR A 130 -4.71 -1.95 11.64
N ASP A 131 -3.61 -1.62 10.96
CA ASP A 131 -2.51 -0.79 11.46
C ASP A 131 -2.57 0.59 10.77
N VAL A 132 -2.60 1.69 11.53
CA VAL A 132 -2.54 3.05 10.95
C VAL A 132 -1.19 3.66 11.27
N LEU A 133 -0.45 4.01 10.22
CA LEU A 133 0.90 4.51 10.25
C LEU A 133 0.95 5.95 9.71
N LYS A 134 1.55 6.86 10.46
CA LYS A 134 1.91 8.21 9.98
C LYS A 134 3.27 8.15 9.29
N VAL A 135 3.40 8.82 8.15
CA VAL A 135 4.68 8.97 7.42
C VAL A 135 5.62 9.87 8.25
N SER A 136 6.85 9.41 8.53
CA SER A 136 7.85 10.23 9.21
C SER A 136 8.40 11.30 8.25
N LYS A 137 7.84 12.51 8.34
CA LYS A 137 8.28 13.68 7.57
C LYS A 137 9.32 14.46 8.39
N TRP A 138 10.58 14.23 8.04
CA TRP A 138 11.81 14.76 8.64
C TRP A 138 12.14 14.17 10.02
#